data_AF-A0A6P9AY75-F1
#
_entry.id   AF-A0A6P9AY75-F1
#
_cell.length_a   1.000
_cell.length_b   1.000
_cell.length_c   1.000
_cell.angle_alpha   90.00
_cell.angle_beta   90.00
_cell.angle_gamma   90.00
#
_symmetry.space_group_name_H-M   'P 1'
#
loop_
_entity.id
_entity.type
_entity.pdbx_description
1 polymer ?
#
loop_
_entity_poly.entity_id
_entity_poly.type
_entity_poly.pdbx_seq_one_letter_code
_entity_poly.pdbx_strand_id
1 'polypeptide(L)'
;MSGRPTSPFFEKLGKRKGIIFASGNVWKQHRRIGAMGLKFLSQGKSGLEHQIQEETLHLIEVFDSSKGQPMEPSFHIILAVSNVICALLFGYRFSKDDETFRQLIKSTEFILQIGGSIWQTVYDTFPWIMNHLPGRHQRAFACYDFSISFAMKEIRSHEKSGMLDDPQNFIDFYLAQMTKSKDDPTSTLDENNLAYSIFDFFIAGSETTSTTLHWALLYMVAYPDIQG
;
A
#
# COMPACT_ATOMS: atom_id res chain seq x y z
N MET A 1 -7.74 -4.16 15.07
CA MET A 1 -7.38 -4.20 16.51
C MET A 1 -8.65 -4.11 17.33
N SER A 2 -8.96 -5.08 18.20
CA SER A 2 -10.29 -5.15 18.85
C SER A 2 -10.45 -4.31 20.13
N GLY A 3 -9.40 -3.62 20.60
CA GLY A 3 -9.44 -2.96 21.91
C GLY A 3 -8.59 -1.69 22.06
N ARG A 4 -7.99 -1.16 20.98
CA ARG A 4 -7.33 0.15 21.03
C ARG A 4 -8.29 1.21 20.47
N PRO A 5 -8.54 2.32 21.19
CA PRO A 5 -9.22 3.47 20.61
C PRO A 5 -8.47 3.92 19.37
N THR A 6 -9.16 4.00 18.24
CA THR A 6 -8.59 4.64 17.04
C THR A 6 -8.55 6.13 17.30
N SER A 7 -7.41 6.78 17.04
CA SER A 7 -7.33 8.22 17.26
C SER A 7 -8.27 8.98 16.28
N PRO A 8 -8.85 10.12 16.66
CA PRO A 8 -9.75 10.89 15.79
C PRO A 8 -9.20 11.16 14.39
N PHE A 9 -7.88 11.40 14.28
CA PHE A 9 -7.19 11.58 13.02
C PHE A 9 -7.25 10.31 12.16
N PHE A 10 -6.87 9.16 12.72
CA PHE A 10 -6.90 7.89 11.99
C PHE A 10 -8.31 7.38 11.70
N GLU A 11 -9.28 7.73 12.55
CA GLU A 11 -10.69 7.46 12.28
C GLU A 11 -11.20 8.27 11.08
N LYS A 12 -10.84 9.55 10.99
CA LYS A 12 -11.16 10.41 9.84
C LYS A 12 -10.50 9.90 8.56
N LEU A 13 -9.23 9.48 8.66
CA LEU A 13 -8.41 9.00 7.56
C LEU A 13 -8.94 7.66 7.00
N GLY A 14 -8.98 6.63 7.86
CA GLY A 14 -9.28 5.25 7.48
C GLY A 14 -10.76 4.89 7.44
N LYS A 15 -11.65 5.75 7.96
CA LYS A 15 -13.13 5.55 7.98
C LYS A 15 -13.56 4.16 8.49
N ARG A 16 -12.74 3.54 9.36
CA ARG A 16 -12.87 2.17 9.89
C ARG A 16 -12.96 1.07 8.82
N LYS A 17 -12.43 1.30 7.62
CA LYS A 17 -12.38 0.35 6.50
C LYS A 17 -11.02 -0.32 6.36
N GLY A 18 -10.96 -1.35 5.52
CA GLY A 18 -9.73 -2.09 5.23
C GLY A 18 -9.26 -2.96 6.39
N ILE A 19 -7.95 -2.96 6.65
CA ILE A 19 -7.28 -3.83 7.62
C ILE A 19 -6.61 -3.01 8.73
N ILE A 20 -5.88 -1.95 8.40
CA ILE A 20 -5.04 -1.20 9.34
C ILE A 20 -5.92 -0.44 10.35
N PHE A 21 -6.89 0.32 9.86
CA PHE A 21 -7.74 1.19 10.69
C PHE A 21 -9.11 0.60 11.03
N ALA A 22 -9.43 -0.59 10.51
CA ALA A 22 -10.67 -1.28 10.80
C ALA A 22 -10.71 -1.85 12.23
N SER A 23 -11.93 -2.01 12.74
CA SER A 23 -12.21 -2.65 14.03
C SER A 23 -13.42 -3.59 13.91
N GLY A 24 -13.71 -4.35 14.99
CA GLY A 24 -14.87 -5.24 15.04
C GLY A 24 -14.89 -6.32 13.96
N ASN A 25 -16.07 -6.56 13.40
CA ASN A 25 -16.29 -7.61 12.38
C ASN A 25 -15.55 -7.31 11.07
N VAL A 26 -15.50 -6.04 10.65
CA VAL A 26 -14.77 -5.60 9.44
C VAL A 26 -13.31 -6.05 9.55
N TRP A 27 -12.62 -5.66 10.63
CA TRP A 27 -11.21 -6.07 10.81
C TRP A 27 -11.00 -7.59 10.78
N LYS A 28 -11.91 -8.36 11.40
CA LYS A 28 -11.79 -9.83 11.44
C LYS A 28 -11.89 -10.43 10.04
N GLN A 29 -12.90 -10.02 9.26
CA GLN A 29 -13.11 -10.53 7.91
C GLN A 29 -11.99 -10.08 6.97
N HIS A 30 -11.65 -8.79 6.96
CA HIS A 30 -10.64 -8.23 6.07
C HIS A 30 -9.22 -8.71 6.37
N ARG A 31 -8.86 -8.90 7.66
CA ARG A 31 -7.60 -9.54 8.02
C ARG A 31 -7.53 -11.00 7.53
N ARG A 32 -8.64 -11.75 7.65
CA ARG A 32 -8.70 -13.14 7.17
C ARG A 32 -8.56 -13.19 5.65
N ILE A 33 -9.29 -12.34 4.93
CA ILE A 33 -9.25 -12.24 3.47
C ILE A 33 -7.87 -11.82 3.00
N GLY A 34 -7.27 -10.81 3.63
CA GLY A 34 -5.91 -10.37 3.36
C GLY A 34 -4.88 -11.49 3.56
N ALA A 35 -4.98 -12.26 4.67
CA ALA A 35 -4.08 -13.39 4.91
C ALA A 35 -4.25 -14.52 3.87
N MET A 36 -5.49 -14.82 3.48
CA MET A 36 -5.75 -15.79 2.41
C MET A 36 -5.23 -15.28 1.06
N GLY A 37 -5.40 -13.99 0.77
CA GLY A 37 -4.88 -13.33 -0.43
C GLY A 37 -3.37 -13.37 -0.50
N LEU A 38 -2.65 -13.04 0.58
CA LEU A 38 -1.18 -13.17 0.63
C LEU A 38 -0.72 -14.61 0.38
N LYS A 39 -1.40 -15.60 0.96
CA LYS A 39 -1.09 -17.00 0.71
C LYS A 39 -1.32 -17.37 -0.76
N PHE A 40 -2.43 -16.92 -1.34
CA PHE A 40 -2.73 -17.09 -2.75
C PHE A 40 -1.64 -16.46 -3.65
N LEU A 41 -1.26 -15.20 -3.38
CA LEU A 41 -0.24 -14.45 -4.12
C LEU A 41 1.18 -15.02 -3.96
N SER A 42 1.43 -15.77 -2.90
CA SER A 42 2.73 -16.45 -2.70
C SER A 42 2.88 -17.75 -3.50
N GLN A 43 1.80 -18.24 -4.13
CA GLN A 43 1.78 -19.52 -4.83
C GLN A 43 1.75 -19.32 -6.35
N GLY A 44 2.37 -20.23 -7.11
CA GLY A 44 2.34 -20.23 -8.57
C GLY A 44 3.60 -19.65 -9.23
N LYS A 45 3.67 -19.78 -10.57
CA LYS A 45 4.86 -19.42 -11.37
C LYS A 45 5.09 -17.91 -11.51
N SER A 46 4.06 -17.10 -11.27
CA SER A 46 4.09 -15.63 -11.26
C SER A 46 3.95 -15.04 -9.84
N GLY A 47 4.11 -15.88 -8.81
CA GLY A 47 3.92 -15.49 -7.41
C GLY A 47 4.98 -14.51 -6.89
N LEU A 48 4.87 -14.16 -5.61
CA LEU A 48 5.73 -13.17 -4.93
C LEU A 48 7.23 -13.29 -5.24
N GLU A 49 7.80 -14.50 -5.23
CA GLU A 49 9.23 -14.70 -5.50
C GLU A 49 9.61 -14.26 -6.92
N HIS A 50 8.80 -14.60 -7.92
CA HIS A 50 9.03 -14.19 -9.31
C HIS A 50 8.99 -12.66 -9.44
N GLN A 51 8.01 -12.01 -8.82
CA GLN A 51 7.89 -10.55 -8.85
C GLN A 51 9.09 -9.86 -8.18
N ILE A 52 9.60 -10.42 -7.08
CA ILE A 52 10.82 -9.93 -6.43
C ILE A 52 12.02 -10.08 -7.38
N GLN A 53 12.17 -11.23 -8.03
CA GLN A 53 13.27 -11.46 -8.97
C GLN A 53 13.24 -10.49 -10.16
N GLU A 54 12.07 -10.29 -10.77
CA GLU A 54 11.92 -9.35 -11.89
C GLU A 54 12.24 -7.90 -11.50
N GLU A 55 11.71 -7.39 -10.39
CA GLU A 55 12.04 -6.02 -9.95
C GLU A 55 13.49 -5.89 -9.46
N THR A 56 14.10 -6.97 -8.97
CA THR A 56 15.53 -6.99 -8.64
C THR A 56 16.38 -6.81 -9.89
N LEU A 57 16.05 -7.49 -10.99
CA LEU A 57 16.76 -7.33 -12.27
C LEU A 57 16.67 -5.90 -12.77
N HIS A 58 15.49 -5.28 -12.71
CA HIS A 58 15.33 -3.88 -13.07
C HIS A 58 16.13 -2.92 -12.17
N LEU A 59 16.22 -3.21 -10.87
CA LEU A 59 17.01 -2.40 -9.95
C LEU A 59 18.51 -2.52 -10.23
N ILE A 60 19.00 -3.73 -10.57
CA ILE A 60 20.39 -3.97 -10.99
C ILE A 60 20.69 -3.17 -12.27
N GLU A 61 19.82 -3.23 -13.28
CA GLU A 61 19.99 -2.46 -14.52
C GLU A 61 20.12 -0.95 -14.26
N VAL A 62 19.32 -0.41 -13.34
CA VAL A 62 19.40 0.99 -12.93
C VAL A 62 20.77 1.28 -12.28
N PHE A 63 21.23 0.44 -11.37
CA PHE A 63 22.52 0.63 -10.71
C PHE A 63 23.69 0.50 -11.70
N ASP A 64 23.66 -0.46 -12.61
CA ASP A 64 24.68 -0.63 -13.65
C ASP A 64 24.72 0.58 -14.60
N SER A 65 23.56 1.17 -14.89
CA SER A 65 23.48 2.36 -15.74
C SER A 65 24.17 3.60 -15.16
N SER A 66 24.38 3.64 -13.84
CA SER A 66 25.12 4.71 -13.16
C SER A 66 26.61 4.72 -13.52
N LYS A 67 27.16 3.61 -14.04
CA LYS A 67 28.58 3.46 -14.43
C LYS A 67 29.55 3.89 -13.32
N GLY A 68 29.20 3.57 -12.07
CA GLY A 68 30.01 3.89 -10.88
C GLY A 68 29.96 5.36 -10.46
N GLN A 69 29.10 6.19 -11.07
CA GLN A 69 28.88 7.55 -10.60
C GLN A 69 28.03 7.57 -9.32
N PRO A 70 28.25 8.52 -8.41
CA PRO A 70 27.40 8.69 -7.24
C PRO A 70 25.93 8.85 -7.65
N MET A 71 25.04 8.12 -6.98
CA MET A 71 23.60 8.18 -7.23
C MET A 71 22.81 8.17 -5.92
N GLU A 72 21.60 8.73 -5.96
CA GLU A 72 20.62 8.68 -4.88
C GLU A 72 19.72 7.45 -5.13
N PRO A 73 19.80 6.38 -4.31
CA PRO A 73 19.11 5.12 -4.60
C PRO A 73 17.68 5.07 -4.07
N SER A 74 17.25 5.99 -3.18
CA SER A 74 16.00 5.88 -2.44
C SER A 74 14.80 5.78 -3.36
N PHE A 75 14.71 6.64 -4.37
CA PHE A 75 13.59 6.61 -5.31
C PHE A 75 13.53 5.30 -6.11
N HIS A 76 14.67 4.73 -6.48
CA HIS A 76 14.72 3.48 -7.24
C HIS A 76 14.32 2.27 -6.40
N ILE A 77 14.73 2.25 -5.13
CA ILE A 77 14.37 1.20 -4.19
C ILE A 77 12.87 1.25 -3.88
N ILE A 78 12.33 2.42 -3.54
CA ILE A 78 10.89 2.54 -3.25
C ILE A 78 10.05 2.19 -4.48
N LEU A 79 10.51 2.53 -5.68
CA LEU A 79 9.84 2.17 -6.92
C LEU A 79 9.84 0.64 -7.13
N ALA A 80 11.00 -0.01 -7.02
CA ALA A 80 11.13 -1.47 -7.20
C ALA A 80 10.26 -2.23 -6.19
N VAL A 81 10.35 -1.90 -4.90
CA VAL A 81 9.53 -2.51 -3.85
C VAL A 81 8.04 -2.25 -4.11
N SER A 82 7.67 -1.02 -4.47
CA SER A 82 6.27 -0.69 -4.75
C SER A 82 5.73 -1.44 -5.95
N ASN A 83 6.54 -1.66 -6.98
CA ASN A 83 6.14 -2.45 -8.14
C ASN A 83 5.94 -3.93 -7.83
N VAL A 84 6.73 -4.52 -6.91
CA VAL A 84 6.43 -5.88 -6.40
C VAL A 84 5.03 -5.91 -5.80
N ILE A 85 4.70 -4.94 -4.95
CA ILE A 85 3.36 -4.88 -4.32
C ILE A 85 2.27 -4.61 -5.37
N CYS A 86 2.49 -3.71 -6.34
CA CYS A 86 1.56 -3.43 -7.43
C CYS A 86 1.31 -4.65 -8.31
N ALA A 87 2.34 -5.43 -8.65
CA ALA A 87 2.17 -6.63 -9.43
C ALA A 87 1.27 -7.65 -8.71
N LEU A 88 1.39 -7.77 -7.39
CA LEU A 88 0.53 -8.65 -6.60
C LEU A 88 -0.90 -8.12 -6.45
N LEU A 89 -1.06 -6.80 -6.35
CA LEU A 89 -2.37 -6.17 -6.15
C LEU A 89 -3.16 -6.05 -7.46
N PHE A 90 -2.50 -5.65 -8.54
CA PHE A 90 -3.09 -5.25 -9.82
C PHE A 90 -2.73 -6.17 -10.99
N GLY A 91 -1.79 -7.10 -10.80
CA GLY A 91 -1.30 -7.98 -11.87
C GLY A 91 -0.29 -7.31 -12.82
N TYR A 92 0.12 -6.07 -12.56
CA TYR A 92 1.09 -5.35 -13.39
C TYR A 92 1.90 -4.32 -12.60
N ARG A 93 3.01 -3.88 -13.20
CA ARG A 93 3.96 -2.89 -12.67
C ARG A 93 3.76 -1.51 -13.30
N PHE A 94 4.15 -0.46 -12.58
CA PHE A 94 4.13 0.90 -13.10
C PHE A 94 5.51 1.33 -13.62
N SER A 95 5.49 2.12 -14.69
CA SER A 95 6.70 2.77 -15.20
C SER A 95 7.23 3.80 -14.21
N LYS A 96 8.56 3.97 -14.16
CA LYS A 96 9.21 5.06 -13.41
C LYS A 96 8.73 6.45 -13.84
N ASP A 97 8.25 6.58 -15.07
CA ASP A 97 7.80 7.83 -15.68
C ASP A 97 6.28 8.06 -15.51
N ASP A 98 5.56 7.13 -14.87
CA ASP A 98 4.14 7.31 -14.57
C ASP A 98 3.94 8.38 -13.49
N GLU A 99 3.47 9.55 -13.92
CA GLU A 99 3.25 10.69 -13.03
C GLU A 99 2.20 10.42 -11.94
N THR A 100 1.18 9.62 -12.25
CA THR A 100 0.11 9.27 -11.29
C THR A 100 0.67 8.36 -10.21
N PHE A 101 1.47 7.36 -10.60
CA PHE A 101 2.11 6.46 -9.66
C PHE A 101 3.16 7.16 -8.79
N ARG A 102 3.96 8.06 -9.37
CA ARG A 102 4.87 8.91 -8.59
C ARG A 102 4.12 9.78 -7.59
N GLN A 103 2.95 10.30 -7.98
CA GLN A 103 2.08 11.05 -7.07
C GLN A 103 1.52 10.16 -5.95
N LEU A 104 1.23 8.88 -6.22
CA LEU A 104 0.83 7.90 -5.20
C LEU A 104 1.96 7.68 -4.18
N ILE A 105 3.18 7.41 -4.64
CA ILE A 105 4.35 7.23 -3.76
C ILE A 105 4.55 8.46 -2.86
N LYS A 106 4.57 9.67 -3.45
CA LYS A 106 4.71 10.93 -2.69
C LYS A 106 3.56 11.18 -1.71
N SER A 107 2.34 10.77 -2.07
CA SER A 107 1.18 10.91 -1.20
C SER A 107 1.28 9.98 0.00
N THR A 108 1.74 8.74 -0.21
CA THR A 108 2.00 7.76 0.84
C THR A 108 3.06 8.24 1.82
N GLU A 109 4.21 8.71 1.33
CA GLU A 109 5.27 9.28 2.16
C GLU A 109 4.75 10.44 3.01
N PHE A 110 3.99 11.37 2.38
CA PHE A 110 3.41 12.51 3.09
C PHE A 110 2.42 12.09 4.18
N ILE A 111 1.58 11.07 3.94
CA ILE A 111 0.64 10.55 4.95
C ILE A 111 1.41 10.00 6.16
N LEU A 112 2.49 9.24 5.92
CA LEU A 112 3.30 8.64 6.97
C LEU A 112 4.04 9.69 7.81
N GLN A 113 4.56 10.75 7.18
CA GLN A 113 5.18 11.88 7.89
C GLN A 113 4.22 12.60 8.85
N ILE A 114 2.91 12.51 8.62
CA ILE A 114 1.90 13.13 9.49
C ILE A 114 1.57 12.24 10.69
N GLY A 115 1.65 10.92 10.54
CA GLY A 115 1.50 9.98 11.64
C GLY A 115 2.57 10.21 12.70
N GLY A 116 2.17 10.43 13.96
CA GLY A 116 3.10 10.74 15.04
C GLY A 116 3.65 12.17 15.06
N SER A 117 3.22 13.03 14.13
CA SER A 117 3.62 14.45 14.10
C SER A 117 2.79 15.32 15.04
N ILE A 118 3.24 16.55 15.25
CA ILE A 118 2.46 17.55 16.01
C ILE A 118 1.09 17.84 15.37
N TRP A 119 0.97 17.72 14.05
CA TRP A 119 -0.30 17.93 13.36
C TRP A 119 -1.33 16.85 13.71
N GLN A 120 -0.91 15.59 13.80
CA GLN A 120 -1.78 14.50 14.25
C GLN A 120 -2.12 14.65 15.73
N THR A 121 -1.14 15.01 16.57
CA THR A 121 -1.37 15.21 18.02
C THR A 121 -2.38 16.34 18.28
N VAL A 122 -2.25 17.47 17.60
CA VAL A 122 -3.18 18.59 17.73
C VAL A 122 -4.56 18.23 17.18
N TYR A 123 -4.63 17.51 16.06
CA TYR A 123 -5.91 17.01 15.53
C TYR A 123 -6.62 16.10 16.52
N ASP A 124 -5.90 15.17 17.15
CA ASP A 124 -6.50 14.25 18.12
C ASP A 124 -6.96 14.93 19.40
N THR A 125 -6.30 16.02 19.78
CA THR A 125 -6.67 16.81 20.96
C THR A 125 -7.88 17.71 20.67
N PHE A 126 -7.93 18.32 19.48
CA PHE A 126 -8.96 19.29 19.11
C PHE A 126 -9.59 19.01 17.72
N PRO A 127 -10.22 17.84 17.51
CA PRO A 127 -10.65 17.42 16.18
C PRO A 127 -11.72 18.35 15.59
N TRP A 128 -12.63 18.87 16.41
CA TRP A 128 -13.68 19.77 15.95
C TRP A 128 -13.11 21.07 15.37
N ILE A 129 -12.13 21.68 16.04
CA ILE A 129 -11.46 22.90 15.55
C ILE A 129 -10.64 22.58 14.31
N MET A 130 -9.83 21.51 14.36
CA MET A 130 -8.90 21.16 13.30
C MET A 130 -9.58 20.73 12.00
N ASN A 131 -10.83 20.25 12.05
CA ASN A 131 -11.65 19.99 10.86
C ASN A 131 -11.91 21.25 10.01
N HIS A 132 -11.88 22.44 10.61
CA HIS A 132 -12.15 23.70 9.93
C HIS A 132 -10.88 24.48 9.58
N LEU A 133 -9.73 24.13 10.18
CA LEU A 133 -8.46 24.81 9.93
C LEU A 133 -7.70 24.20 8.74
N PRO A 134 -7.13 25.03 7.84
CA PRO A 134 -6.21 24.55 6.84
C PRO A 134 -4.90 24.08 7.51
N GLY A 135 -4.22 23.13 6.90
CA GLY A 135 -2.95 22.64 7.43
C GLY A 135 -2.50 21.34 6.80
N ARG A 136 -1.37 20.83 7.31
CA ARG A 136 -0.78 19.59 6.80
C ARG A 136 -1.68 18.37 7.02
N HIS A 137 -2.52 18.37 8.06
CA HIS A 137 -3.52 17.33 8.31
C HIS A 137 -4.59 17.27 7.21
N GLN A 138 -5.08 18.42 6.73
CA GLN A 138 -6.03 18.45 5.61
C GLN A 138 -5.41 17.94 4.31
N ARG A 139 -4.14 18.30 4.06
CA ARG A 139 -3.39 17.74 2.93
C ARG A 139 -3.21 16.22 3.07
N ALA A 140 -3.03 15.71 4.29
CA ALA A 140 -2.91 14.27 4.53
C ALA A 140 -4.22 13.54 4.16
N PHE A 141 -5.38 14.10 4.53
CA PHE A 141 -6.67 13.57 4.13
C PHE A 141 -6.84 13.59 2.60
N ALA A 142 -6.47 14.68 1.94
CA ALA A 142 -6.52 14.76 0.47
C ALA A 142 -5.60 13.75 -0.21
N CYS A 143 -4.37 13.57 0.29
CA CYS A 143 -3.44 12.53 -0.19
C CYS A 143 -4.03 11.13 0.00
N TYR A 144 -4.67 10.85 1.13
CA TYR A 144 -5.29 9.56 1.40
C TYR A 144 -6.50 9.31 0.50
N ASP A 145 -7.40 10.30 0.35
CA ASP A 145 -8.54 10.21 -0.57
C ASP A 145 -8.09 10.04 -2.03
N PHE A 146 -6.96 10.65 -2.43
CA PHE A 146 -6.32 10.40 -3.73
C PHE A 146 -5.88 8.93 -3.86
N SER A 147 -5.19 8.38 -2.86
CA SER A 147 -4.75 6.98 -2.88
C SER A 147 -5.90 5.98 -2.93
N ILE A 148 -6.98 6.23 -2.19
CA ILE A 148 -8.21 5.41 -2.27
C ILE A 148 -8.86 5.54 -3.65
N SER A 149 -8.90 6.75 -4.22
CA SER A 149 -9.46 6.98 -5.57
C SER A 149 -8.64 6.25 -6.64
N PHE A 150 -7.32 6.22 -6.50
CA PHE A 150 -6.42 5.43 -7.35
C PHE A 150 -6.78 3.94 -7.26
N ALA A 151 -6.87 3.37 -6.06
CA ALA A 151 -7.27 1.98 -5.87
C ALA A 151 -8.66 1.68 -6.46
N MET A 152 -9.63 2.58 -6.28
CA MET A 152 -10.95 2.44 -6.88
C MET A 152 -10.94 2.45 -8.42
N LYS A 153 -10.05 3.23 -9.04
CA LYS A 153 -9.88 3.23 -10.49
C LYS A 153 -9.37 1.86 -10.97
N GLU A 154 -8.42 1.28 -10.25
CA GLU A 154 -7.88 -0.05 -10.56
C GLU A 154 -8.92 -1.15 -10.42
N ILE A 155 -9.73 -1.12 -9.35
CA ILE A 155 -10.85 -2.06 -9.16
C ILE A 155 -11.81 -2.01 -10.35
N ARG A 156 -12.25 -0.80 -10.74
CA ARG A 156 -13.17 -0.62 -11.87
C ARG A 156 -12.58 -1.04 -13.20
N SER A 157 -11.26 -0.93 -13.36
CA SER A 157 -10.56 -1.40 -14.56
C SER A 157 -10.66 -2.93 -14.66
N HIS A 158 -10.43 -3.63 -13.55
CA HIS A 158 -10.53 -5.10 -13.47
C HIS A 158 -11.96 -5.61 -13.68
N GLU A 159 -12.96 -4.92 -13.15
CA GLU A 159 -14.36 -5.30 -13.37
C GLU A 159 -14.76 -5.19 -14.85
N LYS A 160 -14.22 -4.20 -15.57
CA LYS A 160 -14.47 -4.02 -17.01
C LYS A 160 -13.78 -5.04 -17.89
N SER A 161 -12.60 -5.53 -17.49
CA SER A 161 -11.92 -6.62 -18.22
C SER A 161 -12.62 -7.98 -18.07
N GLY A 162 -13.61 -8.08 -17.18
CA GLY A 162 -14.34 -9.29 -16.89
C GLY A 162 -13.64 -10.12 -15.81
N MET A 163 -14.42 -10.80 -14.97
CA MET A 163 -13.86 -11.72 -13.99
C MET A 163 -13.25 -12.92 -14.71
N LEU A 164 -11.96 -13.14 -14.51
CA LEU A 164 -11.30 -14.37 -14.94
C LEU A 164 -11.83 -15.55 -14.09
N ASP A 165 -11.99 -16.71 -14.71
CA ASP A 165 -12.36 -17.95 -13.98
C ASP A 165 -11.29 -18.33 -12.95
N ASP A 166 -10.05 -17.91 -13.16
CA ASP A 166 -8.92 -18.07 -12.23
C ASP A 166 -8.39 -16.69 -11.82
N PRO A 167 -8.50 -16.30 -10.54
CA PRO A 167 -7.92 -15.05 -10.05
C PRO A 167 -6.42 -14.98 -10.33
N GLN A 168 -5.90 -13.83 -10.73
CA GLN A 168 -4.46 -13.66 -11.00
C GLN A 168 -3.78 -12.71 -10.03
N ASN A 169 -4.54 -11.81 -9.42
CA ASN A 169 -4.05 -10.82 -8.48
C ASN A 169 -5.01 -10.65 -7.29
N PHE A 170 -4.66 -9.77 -6.35
CA PHE A 170 -5.46 -9.56 -5.15
C PHE A 170 -6.86 -9.00 -5.44
N ILE A 171 -7.01 -8.11 -6.43
CA ILE A 171 -8.32 -7.56 -6.82
C ILE A 171 -9.23 -8.70 -7.27
N ASP A 172 -8.79 -9.53 -8.21
CA ASP A 172 -9.58 -10.66 -8.70
C ASP A 172 -9.96 -11.62 -7.58
N PHE A 173 -8.98 -11.94 -6.73
CA PHE A 173 -9.18 -12.82 -5.58
C PHE A 173 -10.27 -12.27 -4.66
N TYR A 174 -10.19 -10.99 -4.32
CA TYR A 174 -11.15 -10.36 -3.44
C TYR A 174 -12.53 -10.26 -4.09
N LEU A 175 -12.64 -9.87 -5.36
CA LEU A 175 -13.91 -9.79 -6.09
C LEU A 175 -14.60 -11.17 -6.17
N ALA A 176 -13.82 -12.25 -6.31
CA ALA A 176 -14.33 -13.62 -6.23
C ALA A 176 -14.87 -13.95 -4.83
N GLN A 177 -14.19 -13.54 -3.75
CA GLN A 177 -14.68 -13.71 -2.38
C GLN A 177 -15.96 -12.89 -2.11
N MET A 178 -16.03 -11.66 -2.66
CA MET A 178 -17.20 -10.81 -2.58
C MET A 178 -18.39 -11.47 -3.26
N THR A 179 -18.20 -12.06 -4.45
CA THR A 179 -19.24 -12.81 -5.16
C THR A 179 -19.73 -14.04 -4.38
N LYS A 180 -18.82 -14.80 -3.77
CA LYS A 180 -19.16 -15.96 -2.93
C LYS A 180 -19.93 -15.59 -1.66
N SER A 181 -19.78 -14.34 -1.19
CA SER A 181 -20.37 -13.87 0.07
C SER A 181 -21.59 -12.97 -0.14
N LYS A 182 -22.15 -12.89 -1.37
CA LYS A 182 -23.28 -12.01 -1.71
C LYS A 182 -24.53 -12.27 -0.88
N ASP A 183 -24.79 -13.53 -0.53
CA ASP A 183 -25.97 -13.93 0.23
C ASP A 183 -25.74 -13.96 1.76
N ASP A 184 -24.52 -13.64 2.23
CA ASP A 184 -24.20 -13.55 3.65
C ASP A 184 -24.50 -12.14 4.19
N PRO A 185 -25.55 -11.96 5.02
CA PRO A 185 -25.93 -10.66 5.56
C PRO A 185 -24.90 -10.10 6.56
N THR A 186 -23.94 -10.92 7.02
CA THR A 186 -22.87 -10.52 7.92
C THR A 186 -21.59 -10.11 7.17
N SER A 187 -21.57 -10.27 5.85
CA SER A 187 -20.44 -9.90 5.00
C SER A 187 -20.18 -8.40 5.03
N THR A 188 -18.93 -8.05 5.20
CA THR A 188 -18.41 -6.66 5.14
C THR A 188 -17.55 -6.44 3.89
N LEU A 189 -17.61 -7.38 2.94
CA LEU A 189 -16.88 -7.33 1.69
C LEU A 189 -17.62 -6.41 0.72
N ASP A 190 -17.01 -5.27 0.42
CA ASP A 190 -17.47 -4.34 -0.61
C ASP A 190 -16.25 -3.71 -1.32
N GLU A 191 -16.50 -3.04 -2.45
CA GLU A 191 -15.48 -2.34 -3.23
C GLU A 191 -14.75 -1.25 -2.44
N ASN A 192 -15.45 -0.55 -1.54
CA ASN A 192 -14.79 0.49 -0.74
C ASN A 192 -13.78 -0.16 0.21
N ASN A 193 -14.16 -1.21 0.93
CA ASN A 193 -13.23 -1.89 1.82
C ASN A 193 -12.09 -2.57 1.03
N LEU A 194 -12.34 -3.02 -0.21
CA LEU A 194 -11.29 -3.47 -1.11
C LEU A 194 -10.29 -2.36 -1.40
N ALA A 195 -10.74 -1.15 -1.79
CA ALA A 195 -9.83 -0.04 -2.05
C ALA A 195 -8.97 0.35 -0.84
N TYR A 196 -9.55 0.32 0.37
CA TYR A 196 -8.79 0.56 1.59
C TYR A 196 -7.80 -0.59 1.87
N SER A 197 -8.19 -1.85 1.62
CA SER A 197 -7.29 -2.99 1.78
C SER A 197 -6.12 -2.96 0.79
N ILE A 198 -6.37 -2.58 -0.48
CA ILE A 198 -5.33 -2.36 -1.50
C ILE A 198 -4.35 -1.31 -1.00
N PHE A 199 -4.86 -0.15 -0.54
CA PHE A 199 -3.99 0.90 -0.07
C PHE A 199 -3.23 0.50 1.21
N ASP A 200 -3.86 -0.24 2.11
CA ASP A 200 -3.23 -0.81 3.31
C ASP A 200 -2.07 -1.76 2.96
N PHE A 201 -2.24 -2.62 1.94
CA PHE A 201 -1.16 -3.47 1.45
C PHE A 201 -0.04 -2.67 0.80
N PHE A 202 -0.40 -1.67 -0.02
CA PHE A 202 0.56 -0.79 -0.68
C PHE A 202 1.42 -0.03 0.33
N ILE A 203 0.81 0.72 1.26
CA ILE A 203 1.53 1.51 2.25
C ILE A 203 2.39 0.64 3.18
N ALA A 204 1.85 -0.48 3.66
CA ALA A 204 2.56 -1.34 4.60
C ALA A 204 3.73 -2.07 3.93
N GLY A 205 3.54 -2.58 2.72
CA GLY A 205 4.56 -3.34 2.00
C GLY A 205 5.66 -2.45 1.41
N SER A 206 5.30 -1.31 0.83
CA SER A 206 6.24 -0.44 0.12
C SER A 206 7.16 0.32 1.05
N GLU A 207 6.62 1.13 1.96
CA GLU A 207 7.45 2.06 2.73
C GLU A 207 8.37 1.34 3.73
N THR A 208 7.83 0.35 4.45
CA THR A 208 8.59 -0.31 5.52
C THR A 208 9.78 -1.08 4.95
N THR A 209 9.59 -1.77 3.83
CA THR A 209 10.63 -2.52 3.14
C THR A 209 11.64 -1.57 2.48
N SER A 210 11.18 -0.53 1.77
CA SER A 210 12.08 0.44 1.13
C SER A 210 12.95 1.18 2.15
N THR A 211 12.37 1.59 3.28
CA THR A 211 13.09 2.21 4.40
C THR A 211 14.13 1.25 4.98
N THR A 212 13.76 -0.01 5.18
CA THR A 212 14.69 -1.03 5.69
C THR A 212 15.86 -1.25 4.73
N LEU A 213 15.60 -1.37 3.43
CA LEU A 213 16.64 -1.51 2.42
C LEU A 213 17.53 -0.27 2.33
N HIS A 214 16.96 0.92 2.44
CA HIS A 214 17.71 2.17 2.46
C HIS A 214 18.68 2.22 3.65
N TRP A 215 18.20 1.89 4.85
CA TRP A 215 19.06 1.76 6.03
C TRP A 215 20.11 0.67 5.86
N ALA A 216 19.74 -0.49 5.33
CA ALA A 216 20.69 -1.58 5.08
C ALA A 216 21.83 -1.13 4.15
N LEU A 217 21.54 -0.41 3.07
CA LEU A 217 22.56 0.16 2.18
C LEU A 217 23.42 1.20 2.88
N LEU A 218 22.81 2.10 3.65
CA LEU A 218 23.55 3.09 4.43
C LEU A 218 24.51 2.42 5.43
N TYR A 219 24.07 1.35 6.08
CA TYR A 219 24.90 0.57 6.99
C TYR A 219 26.03 -0.17 6.26
N MET A 220 25.79 -0.75 5.07
CA MET A 220 26.85 -1.36 4.27
C MET A 220 27.91 -0.33 3.84
N VAL A 221 27.51 0.89 3.50
CA VAL A 221 28.46 1.99 3.18
C VAL A 221 29.24 2.45 4.42
N ALA A 222 28.58 2.53 5.58
CA ALA A 222 29.21 2.98 6.82
C ALA A 222 30.14 1.93 7.46
N TYR A 223 29.90 0.65 7.21
CA TYR A 223 30.63 -0.48 7.79
C TYR A 223 31.09 -1.45 6.70
N PRO A 224 32.07 -1.06 5.85
CA PRO A 224 32.49 -1.84 4.68
C PRO A 224 33.05 -3.23 5.04
N ASP A 225 33.60 -3.39 6.25
CA ASP A 225 34.12 -4.68 6.73
C ASP A 225 33.05 -5.77 6.89
N ILE A 226 31.76 -5.40 6.92
CA ILE A 226 30.61 -6.32 7.03
C ILE A 226 30.09 -6.74 5.64
N GLN A 227 30.41 -5.97 4.60
CA GLN A 227 29.88 -6.17 3.24
C GLN A 227 30.57 -7.34 2.49
N GLY A 228 31.73 -7.79 2.98
CA GLY A 228 32.59 -8.81 2.36
C GLY A 228 32.39 -10.22 2.86
#